data_AF-A0A1X0NND5-F1
#
_entry.id   AF-A0A1X0NND5-F1
#
_cell.length_a   1.000
_cell.length_b   1.000
_cell.length_c   1.000
_cell.angle_alpha   90.00
_cell.angle_beta   90.00
_cell.angle_gamma   90.00
#
_symmetry.space_group_name_H-M   'P 1'
#
loop_
_entity.id
_entity.type
_entity.pdbx_description
1 polymer ?
#
loop_
_entity_poly.entity_id
_entity_poly.type
_entity_poly.pdbx_seq_one_letter_code
_entity_poly.pdbx_strand_id
1 'polypeptide(L)'
;MLRFCRSRLAIGAYSLFMMEQKNNPALKGLPIAQRGKVTSKLYKALSPSERTELEKRAKAMPSSRRTKETKTKTVGKTADKTAEKKRRPLSKYAQFVKVNLPKYSQLPHKERLAAVAKLWKQQQQQVKK
;
A
#
# COMPACT_ATOMS: atom_id res chain seq x y z
N MET A 1 -37.65 9.25 -6.61
CA MET A 1 -36.25 9.03 -7.01
C MET A 1 -35.35 10.07 -6.35
N LEU A 2 -34.70 9.74 -5.23
CA LEU A 2 -33.75 10.64 -4.57
C LEU A 2 -32.40 10.57 -5.31
N ARG A 3 -32.06 11.61 -6.07
CA ARG A 3 -30.73 11.76 -6.66
C ARG A 3 -29.75 12.03 -5.52
N PHE A 4 -28.91 11.06 -5.17
CA PHE A 4 -27.79 11.26 -4.26
C PHE A 4 -26.80 12.23 -4.92
N CYS A 5 -26.95 13.53 -4.64
CA CYS A 5 -25.96 14.53 -5.01
C CYS A 5 -24.66 14.18 -4.29
N ARG A 6 -23.66 13.70 -5.04
CA ARG A 6 -22.31 13.50 -4.53
C ARG A 6 -21.67 14.87 -4.34
N SER A 7 -22.00 15.54 -3.23
CA SER A 7 -21.29 16.74 -2.80
C SER A 7 -19.81 16.38 -2.67
N ARG A 8 -18.96 17.11 -3.39
CA ARG A 8 -17.51 16.98 -3.23
C ARG A 8 -17.20 17.43 -1.81
N LEU A 9 -16.61 16.55 -1.01
CA LEU A 9 -16.14 16.94 0.32
C LEU A 9 -15.14 18.07 0.17
N ALA A 10 -15.25 19.11 0.98
CA ALA A 10 -14.25 20.17 1.00
C ALA A 10 -12.91 19.62 1.52
N ILE A 11 -11.82 20.29 1.17
CA ILE A 11 -10.49 19.96 1.69
C ILE A 11 -10.39 20.41 3.15
N GLY A 12 -9.66 19.65 3.97
CA GLY A 12 -9.39 20.06 5.36
C GLY A 12 -8.38 21.20 5.43
N ALA A 13 -8.53 22.09 6.41
CA ALA A 13 -7.67 23.26 6.62
C ALA A 13 -6.16 22.89 6.63
N TYR A 14 -5.76 21.91 7.43
CA TYR A 14 -4.36 21.48 7.48
C TYR A 14 -3.81 20.96 6.13
N SER A 15 -4.65 20.30 5.33
CA SER A 15 -4.24 19.81 4.01
C SER A 15 -3.98 20.96 3.04
N LEU A 16 -4.82 22.00 3.07
CA LEU A 16 -4.61 23.22 2.29
C LEU A 16 -3.31 23.91 2.71
N PHE A 17 -3.07 24.04 4.02
CA PHE A 17 -1.82 24.59 4.56
C PHE A 17 -0.58 23.82 4.07
N MET A 18 -0.61 22.49 4.06
CA MET A 18 0.51 21.69 3.53
C MET A 18 0.73 21.92 2.03
N MET A 19 -0.34 22.12 1.25
CA MET A 19 -0.25 22.43 -0.18
C MET A 19 0.39 23.80 -0.42
N GLU A 20 0.06 24.80 0.39
CA GLU A 20 0.64 26.14 0.34
C GLU A 20 2.13 26.13 0.73
N GLN A 21 2.50 25.37 1.77
CA GLN A 21 3.86 25.33 2.31
C GLN A 21 4.83 24.45 1.53
N LYS A 22 4.42 23.80 0.43
CA LYS A 22 5.25 22.86 -0.34
C LYS A 22 6.59 23.43 -0.83
N ASN A 23 6.63 24.75 -1.07
CA ASN A 23 7.79 25.46 -1.60
C ASN A 23 8.60 26.20 -0.52
N ASN A 24 8.25 26.05 0.76
CA ASN A 24 8.90 26.75 1.85
C ASN A 24 10.39 26.32 1.96
N PRO A 25 11.36 27.26 1.98
CA PRO A 25 12.78 26.95 2.13
C PRO A 25 13.08 26.15 3.40
N ALA A 26 12.33 26.35 4.49
CA ALA A 26 12.47 25.61 5.74
C ALA A 26 12.14 24.11 5.61
N LEU A 27 11.50 23.69 4.51
CA LEU A 27 11.21 22.29 4.21
C LEU A 27 12.10 21.73 3.09
N LYS A 28 12.82 22.60 2.36
CA LYS A 28 13.77 22.21 1.31
C LYS A 28 15.00 21.59 1.99
N GLY A 29 15.38 20.39 1.55
CA GLY A 29 16.51 19.64 2.13
C GLY A 29 16.18 18.67 3.27
N LEU A 30 15.02 18.82 3.93
CA LEU A 30 14.62 17.86 4.97
C LEU A 30 14.10 16.54 4.38
N PRO A 31 14.36 15.39 5.04
CA PRO A 31 13.72 14.13 4.72
C PRO A 31 12.19 14.24 4.81
N ILE A 32 11.47 13.58 3.89
CA ILE A 32 9.99 13.60 3.83
C ILE A 32 9.33 13.29 5.18
N ALA A 33 9.89 12.35 5.95
CA ALA A 33 9.38 11.99 7.26
C ALA A 33 9.43 13.14 8.29
N GLN A 34 10.43 14.03 8.19
CA GLN A 34 10.58 15.16 9.11
C GLN A 34 9.74 16.37 8.68
N ARG A 35 9.46 16.52 7.37
CA ARG A 35 8.66 17.63 6.84
C ARG A 35 7.28 17.70 7.51
N GLY A 36 6.61 16.56 7.69
CA GLY A 36 5.30 16.50 8.37
C GLY A 36 5.34 16.99 9.83
N LYS A 37 6.43 16.71 10.55
CA LYS A 37 6.62 17.20 11.93
C LYS A 37 6.82 18.72 11.95
N VAL A 38 7.60 19.26 11.02
CA VAL A 38 7.83 20.71 10.93
C VAL A 38 6.55 21.43 10.51
N THR A 39 5.85 20.96 9.47
CA THR A 39 4.58 21.58 9.03
C THR A 39 3.51 21.54 10.10
N SER A 40 3.41 20.45 10.87
CA SER A 40 2.45 20.38 11.98
C SER A 40 2.78 21.35 13.11
N LYS A 41 4.07 21.57 13.42
CA LYS A 41 4.49 22.62 14.36
C LYS A 41 4.13 24.01 13.85
N LEU A 42 4.41 24.31 12.59
CA LEU A 42 4.06 25.60 11.97
C LEU A 42 2.55 25.85 12.00
N TYR A 43 1.75 24.84 11.65
CA TYR A 43 0.29 24.94 11.73
C TYR A 43 -0.22 25.12 13.16
N LYS A 44 0.49 24.58 14.14
CA LYS A 44 0.18 24.77 15.57
C LYS A 44 0.53 26.17 16.08
N ALA A 45 1.55 26.79 15.50
CA ALA A 45 1.98 28.14 15.83
C ALA A 45 1.11 29.25 15.20
N LEU A 46 0.28 28.93 14.19
CA LEU A 46 -0.66 29.90 13.59
C LEU A 46 -1.64 30.46 14.63
N SER A 47 -1.93 31.74 14.51
CA SER A 47 -2.91 32.41 15.34
C SER A 47 -4.34 31.87 15.07
N PRO A 48 -5.27 31.99 16.03
CA PRO A 48 -6.65 31.55 15.83
C PRO A 48 -7.33 32.24 14.65
N SER A 49 -7.06 33.52 14.40
CA SER A 49 -7.62 34.28 13.27
C SER A 49 -7.19 33.69 11.94
N GLU A 50 -5.88 33.49 11.72
CA GLU A 50 -5.33 32.89 10.50
C GLU A 50 -5.90 31.50 10.23
N ARG A 51 -6.11 30.71 11.29
CA ARG A 51 -6.75 29.39 11.18
C ARG A 51 -8.18 29.47 10.67
N THR A 52 -8.97 30.43 11.17
CA THR A 52 -10.36 30.58 10.70
C THR A 52 -10.43 31.01 9.24
N GLU A 53 -9.52 31.88 8.80
CA GLU A 53 -9.41 32.25 7.39
C GLU A 53 -9.03 31.05 6.52
N LEU A 54 -8.07 30.26 6.98
CA LEU A 54 -7.62 29.06 6.28
C LEU A 54 -8.75 28.03 6.19
N GLU A 55 -9.55 27.86 7.25
CA GLU A 55 -10.73 27.01 7.24
C GLU A 55 -11.79 27.49 6.25
N LYS A 56 -12.07 28.80 6.18
CA LYS A 56 -12.98 29.37 5.18
C LYS A 56 -12.50 29.08 3.76
N ARG A 57 -11.21 29.28 3.47
CA ARG A 57 -10.61 28.97 2.16
C ARG A 57 -10.66 27.47 1.85
N ALA A 58 -10.38 26.61 2.83
CA ALA A 58 -10.41 25.17 2.66
C ALA A 58 -11.82 24.64 2.37
N LYS A 59 -12.84 25.20 3.03
CA LYS A 59 -14.26 24.91 2.75
C LYS A 59 -14.68 25.29 1.33
N ALA A 60 -14.14 26.37 0.79
CA ALA A 60 -14.40 26.80 -0.59
C ALA A 60 -13.71 25.91 -1.63
N MET A 61 -12.68 25.15 -1.26
CA MET A 61 -11.92 24.32 -2.19
C MET A 61 -12.49 22.89 -2.28
N PRO A 62 -12.97 22.44 -3.45
CA PRO A 62 -13.47 21.08 -3.61
C PRO A 62 -12.32 20.07 -3.57
N SER A 63 -12.48 18.99 -2.80
CA SER A 63 -11.50 17.90 -2.79
C SER A 63 -11.53 17.10 -4.09
N SER A 64 -10.35 16.79 -4.62
CA SER A 64 -10.21 15.91 -5.79
C SER A 64 -10.71 14.51 -5.45
N ARG A 65 -11.61 13.98 -6.29
CA ARG A 65 -12.19 12.65 -6.12
C ARG A 65 -11.07 11.62 -6.26
N ARG A 66 -10.71 10.96 -5.16
CA ARG A 66 -9.76 9.84 -5.19
C ARG A 66 -10.36 8.71 -6.02
N THR A 67 -9.80 8.45 -7.20
CA THR A 67 -10.09 7.23 -7.95
C THR A 67 -9.70 6.07 -7.04
N LYS A 68 -10.68 5.25 -6.64
CA LYS A 68 -10.43 4.03 -5.88
C LYS A 68 -9.76 3.05 -6.83
N GLU A 69 -8.45 3.19 -7.01
CA GLU A 69 -7.65 2.05 -7.42
C GLU A 69 -7.71 1.06 -6.26
N THR A 70 -8.23 -0.13 -6.56
CA THR A 70 -8.31 -1.25 -5.63
C THR A 70 -6.89 -1.56 -5.16
N LYS A 71 -6.52 -1.02 -3.99
CA LYS A 71 -5.30 -1.39 -3.29
C LYS A 71 -5.35 -2.89 -2.98
N THR A 72 -4.83 -3.71 -3.88
CA THR A 72 -4.56 -5.12 -3.67
C THR A 72 -3.40 -5.22 -2.67
N LYS A 73 -3.73 -5.10 -1.38
CA LYS A 73 -2.97 -5.61 -0.22
C LYS A 73 -1.44 -5.53 -0.33
N THR A 74 -0.86 -4.36 -0.62
CA THR A 74 0.55 -4.06 -0.32
C THR A 74 0.74 -3.66 1.15
N VAL A 75 -0.14 -4.09 2.06
CA VAL A 75 0.08 -3.99 3.52
C VAL A 75 0.91 -5.18 4.03
N GLY A 76 1.16 -6.19 3.19
CA GLY A 76 1.89 -7.40 3.58
C GLY A 76 3.41 -7.38 3.43
N LYS A 77 4.03 -6.37 2.79
CA LYS A 77 5.44 -6.50 2.34
C LYS A 77 6.48 -5.66 3.09
N THR A 78 6.07 -4.68 3.91
CA THR A 78 7.01 -3.81 4.65
C THR A 78 6.94 -3.97 6.18
N ALA A 79 6.13 -4.90 6.68
CA ALA A 79 6.01 -5.23 8.11
C ALA A 79 6.51 -6.65 8.43
N ASP A 80 7.37 -7.23 7.57
CA ASP A 80 7.73 -8.65 7.61
C ASP A 80 9.25 -8.87 7.79
N LYS A 81 9.94 -7.93 8.43
CA LYS A 81 11.32 -8.12 8.92
C LYS A 81 11.44 -8.16 10.45
N THR A 82 10.37 -7.93 11.19
CA THR A 82 10.44 -7.79 12.66
C THR A 82 9.38 -8.57 13.44
N ALA A 83 8.60 -9.41 12.78
CA ALA A 83 7.74 -10.36 13.47
C ALA A 83 7.91 -11.72 12.82
N GLU A 84 8.46 -12.68 13.57
CA GLU A 84 8.38 -14.11 13.29
C GLU A 84 6.90 -14.54 13.31
N LYS A 85 6.12 -14.10 12.33
CA LYS A 85 4.81 -14.71 12.10
C LYS A 85 5.10 -16.12 11.64
N LYS A 86 4.77 -17.08 12.51
CA LYS A 86 4.85 -18.53 12.24
C LYS A 86 4.27 -18.79 10.85
N ARG A 87 5.15 -19.00 9.88
CA ARG A 87 4.74 -19.33 8.51
C ARG A 87 3.92 -20.61 8.62
N ARG A 88 2.77 -20.65 7.95
CA ARG A 88 1.97 -21.88 7.91
C ARG A 88 2.87 -23.04 7.49
N PRO A 89 2.74 -24.23 8.12
CA PRO A 89 3.53 -25.38 7.71
C PRO A 89 3.32 -25.64 6.21
N LEU A 90 4.40 -25.99 5.52
CA LEU A 90 4.34 -26.26 4.09
C LEU A 90 3.42 -27.46 3.83
N SER A 91 2.47 -27.29 2.92
CA SER A 91 1.65 -28.39 2.39
C SER A 91 2.55 -29.48 1.78
N LYS A 92 2.10 -30.74 1.79
CA LYS A 92 2.79 -31.88 1.17
C LYS A 92 3.22 -31.59 -0.27
N TYR A 93 2.34 -30.97 -1.06
CA TYR A 93 2.66 -30.56 -2.42
C TYR A 93 3.76 -29.49 -2.47
N ALA A 94 3.75 -28.51 -1.56
CA ALA A 94 4.78 -27.47 -1.50
C ALA A 94 6.15 -28.04 -1.13
N GLN A 95 6.19 -29.04 -0.23
CA GLN A 95 7.42 -29.77 0.09
C GLN A 95 7.93 -30.55 -1.13
N PHE A 96 7.03 -31.23 -1.84
CA PHE A 96 7.35 -31.95 -3.08
C PHE A 96 7.91 -31.02 -4.16
N VAL A 97 7.29 -29.86 -4.37
CA VAL A 97 7.79 -28.85 -5.32
C VAL A 97 9.17 -28.36 -4.89
N LYS A 98 9.38 -28.05 -3.61
CA LYS A 98 10.68 -27.60 -3.10
C LYS A 98 11.82 -28.59 -3.42
N VAL A 99 11.56 -29.89 -3.29
CA VAL A 99 12.57 -30.95 -3.55
C VAL A 99 12.79 -31.19 -5.05
N ASN A 100 11.74 -31.12 -5.88
CA ASN A 100 11.84 -31.50 -7.29
C ASN A 100 12.10 -30.32 -8.24
N LEU A 101 11.82 -29.08 -7.84
CA LEU A 101 12.01 -27.90 -8.69
C LEU A 101 13.47 -27.70 -9.15
N PRO A 102 14.51 -27.93 -8.32
CA PRO A 102 15.91 -27.78 -8.76
C PRO A 102 16.31 -28.76 -9.87
N LYS A 103 15.65 -29.92 -9.97
CA LYS A 103 15.94 -30.94 -11.00
C LYS A 103 15.63 -30.46 -12.41
N TYR A 104 14.73 -29.49 -12.53
CA TYR A 104 14.33 -28.90 -13.82
C TYR A 104 15.01 -27.53 -14.05
N SER A 105 16.12 -27.23 -13.37
CA SER A 105 16.77 -25.90 -13.41
C SER A 105 17.06 -25.36 -14.81
N GLN A 106 17.24 -26.26 -15.78
CA GLN A 106 17.50 -25.99 -17.20
C GLN A 106 16.30 -25.35 -17.94
N LEU A 107 15.06 -25.53 -17.45
CA LEU A 107 13.86 -25.02 -18.10
C LEU A 107 13.46 -23.63 -17.57
N PRO A 108 12.76 -22.81 -18.37
CA PRO A 108 12.09 -21.60 -17.90
C PRO A 108 11.15 -21.86 -16.71
N HIS A 109 11.02 -20.88 -15.80
CA HIS A 109 10.32 -21.09 -14.52
C HIS A 109 8.89 -21.66 -14.63
N LYS A 110 8.12 -21.21 -15.63
CA LYS A 110 6.76 -21.71 -15.87
C LYS A 110 6.76 -23.20 -16.23
N GLU A 111 7.70 -23.63 -17.07
CA GLU A 111 7.83 -25.01 -17.53
C GLU A 111 8.33 -25.93 -16.41
N ARG A 112 9.24 -25.44 -15.56
CA ARG A 112 9.67 -26.17 -14.36
C ARG A 112 8.50 -26.55 -13.46
N LEU A 113 7.61 -25.59 -13.19
CA LEU A 113 6.43 -25.83 -12.37
C LEU A 113 5.44 -26.79 -13.06
N ALA A 114 5.26 -26.67 -14.36
CA ALA A 114 4.39 -27.56 -15.13
C ALA A 114 4.90 -29.02 -15.09
N ALA A 115 6.20 -29.23 -15.29
CA ALA A 115 6.83 -30.55 -15.23
C ALA A 115 6.68 -31.18 -13.83
N VAL A 116 6.99 -30.43 -12.76
CA VAL A 116 6.83 -30.89 -11.38
C VAL A 116 5.36 -31.19 -11.06
N ALA A 117 4.41 -30.37 -11.54
CA ALA A 117 2.99 -30.61 -11.34
C ALA A 117 2.51 -31.88 -12.05
N LYS A 118 3.02 -32.16 -13.26
CA LYS A 118 2.73 -33.40 -13.99
C LYS A 118 3.25 -34.62 -13.23
N LEU A 119 4.48 -34.57 -12.73
CA LEU A 119 5.09 -35.62 -11.91
C LEU A 119 4.27 -35.91 -10.64
N TRP A 120 3.83 -34.86 -9.94
CA TRP A 120 2.98 -35.01 -8.76
C TRP A 120 1.65 -35.71 -9.08
N LYS A 121 0.98 -35.31 -10.16
CA LYS A 121 -0.29 -35.93 -10.58
C LYS A 121 -0.12 -37.42 -10.90
N GLN A 122 0.97 -37.80 -11.59
CA GLN A 122 1.27 -39.20 -11.89
C GLN A 122 1.45 -40.01 -10.61
N GLN A 123 2.20 -39.49 -9.64
CA GLN A 123 2.40 -40.15 -8.34
C GLN A 123 1.07 -40.34 -7.59
N GLN A 124 0.18 -39.34 -7.61
CA GLN A 124 -1.13 -39.43 -6.98
C GLN A 124 -2.07 -40.44 -7.67
N GLN A 125 -1.91 -40.68 -8.98
CA GLN A 125 -2.70 -41.68 -9.70
C GLN A 125 -2.26 -43.11 -9.39
N GLN A 126 -0.96 -43.34 -9.20
CA GLN A 126 -0.43 -44.66 -8.84
C GLN A 126 -0.81 -45.07 -7.41
N VAL A 127 -0.91 -44.11 -6.49
CA VAL A 127 -1.33 -44.37 -5.10
C VAL A 127 -2.83 -44.67 -4.97
N LYS A 128 -3.63 -44.33 -5.98
CA LYS A 128 -5.09 -44.53 -5.99
C LYS A 128 -5.53 -45.83 -6.68
N LYS A 129 -4.64 -46.49 -7.40
CA LYS A 129 -4.85 -47.82 -7.97
C LYS A 129 -4.46 -48.87 -6.95
#